data_AF-A0A1V3WEG5-F1
#
_entry.id   AF-A0A1V3WEG5-F1
#
_cell.length_a   1.000
_cell.length_b   1.000
_cell.length_c   1.000
_cell.angle_alpha   90.00
_cell.angle_beta   90.00
_cell.angle_gamma   90.00
#
_symmetry.space_group_name_H-M   'P 1'
#
loop_
_entity.id
_entity.type
_entity.pdbx_description
1 polymer ?
#
loop_
_entity_poly.entity_id
_entity_poly.type
_entity_poly.pdbx_seq_one_letter_code
_entity_poly.pdbx_strand_id
1 'polypeptide(L)'
;MQIIPGSHKTMNYDESKTMNYNADTINNVEKNGVKRGLFGYDYRQLQKDPNWSPDESSAVSLVMRRGQFVLFWSTLMHASHPHLGKTTEKRLGFAARYLPTHVRVYPFTDTLDEFGGTASLDKFGCVLVSGEDHHGHNTFVTHTVNGTPFRMR
;
A
#
# COMPACT_ATOMS: atom_id res chain seq x y z
N MET A 1 -3.27 -5.09 11.84
CA MET A 1 -3.96 -4.45 10.69
C MET A 1 -5.46 -4.45 10.98
N GLN A 2 -6.26 -3.60 10.35
CA GLN A 2 -7.72 -3.66 10.37
C GLN A 2 -8.25 -3.74 8.95
N ILE A 3 -9.35 -4.48 8.74
CA ILE A 3 -10.04 -4.57 7.44
C ILE A 3 -11.55 -4.45 7.63
N ILE A 4 -12.28 -4.00 6.61
CA ILE A 4 -13.74 -4.16 6.53
C ILE A 4 -14.01 -5.30 5.52
N PRO A 5 -14.46 -6.49 5.96
CA PRO A 5 -14.67 -7.63 5.09
C PRO A 5 -15.64 -7.33 3.93
N GLY A 6 -15.41 -7.94 2.77
CA GLY A 6 -16.30 -7.81 1.60
C GLY A 6 -16.20 -6.49 0.82
N SER A 7 -15.53 -5.47 1.36
CA SER A 7 -15.46 -4.13 0.75
C SER A 7 -14.64 -4.00 -0.54
N HIS A 8 -13.83 -5.01 -0.89
CA HIS A 8 -12.91 -5.01 -2.04
C HIS A 8 -13.57 -4.90 -3.42
N LYS A 9 -14.90 -5.06 -3.49
CA LYS A 9 -15.68 -5.05 -4.74
C LYS A 9 -16.06 -3.64 -5.22
N THR A 10 -15.96 -2.64 -4.35
CA THR A 10 -16.39 -1.26 -4.64
C THR A 10 -15.32 -0.28 -4.18
N MET A 11 -14.84 0.55 -5.11
CA MET A 11 -13.90 1.62 -4.80
C MET A 11 -14.63 2.89 -4.38
N ASN A 12 -14.41 3.32 -3.12
CA ASN A 12 -14.96 4.56 -2.56
C ASN A 12 -14.04 5.78 -2.77
N TYR A 13 -12.82 5.53 -3.25
CA TYR A 13 -11.80 6.53 -3.51
C TYR A 13 -11.51 6.63 -5.00
N ASP A 14 -11.11 7.81 -5.44
CA ASP A 14 -10.74 8.16 -6.80
C ASP A 14 -9.28 8.63 -6.81
N GLU A 15 -8.39 7.78 -7.30
CA GLU A 15 -6.93 8.02 -7.34
C GLU A 15 -6.51 8.99 -8.46
N SER A 16 -7.44 9.43 -9.31
CA SER A 16 -7.18 10.55 -10.24
C SER A 16 -7.21 11.92 -9.57
N LYS A 17 -7.77 12.00 -8.34
CA LYS A 17 -7.74 13.21 -7.51
C LYS A 17 -6.36 13.38 -6.87
N THR A 18 -6.00 14.62 -6.55
CA THR A 18 -4.74 14.94 -5.88
C THR A 18 -4.91 14.97 -4.36
N MET A 19 -3.88 14.52 -3.64
CA MET A 19 -3.74 14.76 -2.20
C MET A 19 -2.67 15.82 -1.94
N ASN A 20 -2.93 16.71 -0.99
CA ASN A 20 -1.95 17.69 -0.54
C ASN A 20 -1.05 17.08 0.52
N TYR A 21 0.27 17.13 0.28
CA TYR A 21 1.26 16.72 1.27
C TYR A 21 1.41 17.79 2.36
N ASN A 22 1.36 17.38 3.62
CA ASN A 22 1.65 18.23 4.77
C ASN A 22 2.29 17.40 5.90
N ALA A 23 3.61 17.58 6.08
CA ALA A 23 4.40 16.89 7.09
C ALA A 23 3.93 17.13 8.53
N ASP A 24 3.38 18.32 8.83
CA ASP A 24 2.95 18.68 10.19
C ASP A 24 1.75 17.85 10.67
N THR A 25 1.04 17.20 9.74
CA THR A 25 -0.11 16.35 10.05
C THR A 25 0.28 14.96 10.55
N ILE A 26 1.55 14.56 10.38
CA ILE A 26 2.03 13.21 10.74
C ILE A 26 1.85 12.98 12.24
N ASN A 27 1.03 11.98 12.59
CA ASN A 27 0.66 11.59 13.97
C ASN A 27 -0.15 12.64 14.77
N ASN A 28 -0.55 13.76 14.17
CA ASN A 28 -1.21 14.87 14.85
C ASN A 28 -2.70 15.03 14.51
N VAL A 29 -3.23 14.26 13.54
CA VAL A 29 -4.64 14.35 13.11
C VAL A 29 -5.47 13.22 13.68
N GLU A 30 -6.62 13.58 14.26
CA GLU A 30 -7.64 12.65 14.71
C GLU A 30 -8.80 12.58 13.71
N LYS A 31 -9.30 11.37 13.46
CA LYS A 31 -10.42 11.08 12.56
C LYS A 31 -11.34 10.11 13.29
N ASN A 32 -12.58 10.52 13.55
CA ASN A 32 -13.57 9.72 14.28
C ASN A 32 -13.04 9.13 15.61
N GLY A 33 -12.35 9.95 16.42
CA GLY A 33 -11.82 9.48 17.71
C GLY A 33 -10.49 8.72 17.64
N VAL A 34 -9.92 8.51 16.44
CA VAL A 34 -8.70 7.72 16.24
C VAL A 34 -7.64 8.53 15.53
N LYS A 35 -6.41 8.55 16.07
CA LYS A 35 -5.25 9.13 15.38
C LYS A 35 -4.94 8.36 14.10
N ARG A 36 -5.11 9.00 12.94
CA ARG A 36 -4.97 8.38 11.62
C ARG A 36 -4.35 9.37 10.63
N GLY A 37 -3.48 8.86 9.77
CA GLY A 37 -2.88 9.62 8.66
C GLY A 37 -2.29 8.68 7.62
N LEU A 38 -1.77 9.24 6.52
CA LEU A 38 -1.09 8.50 5.47
C LEU A 38 0.21 9.22 5.08
N PHE A 39 1.26 9.06 5.89
CA PHE A 39 2.61 9.57 5.57
C PHE A 39 2.66 11.06 5.17
N GLY A 40 1.88 11.91 5.86
CA GLY A 40 1.76 13.35 5.55
C GLY A 40 0.61 13.70 4.60
N TYR A 41 -0.13 12.71 4.09
CA TYR A 41 -1.36 12.90 3.32
C TYR A 41 -2.62 12.58 4.12
N ASP A 42 -3.75 13.07 3.61
CA ASP A 42 -5.10 12.68 4.05
C ASP A 42 -5.86 11.99 2.90
N TYR A 43 -5.92 10.66 2.95
CA TYR A 43 -6.61 9.83 1.95
C TYR A 43 -8.12 10.12 1.82
N ARG A 44 -8.74 10.85 2.77
CA ARG A 44 -10.12 11.33 2.63
C ARG A 44 -10.29 12.29 1.47
N GLN A 45 -9.24 13.00 1.07
CA GLN A 45 -9.25 13.90 -0.09
C GLN A 45 -9.53 13.15 -1.40
N LEU A 46 -9.29 11.83 -1.43
CA LEU A 46 -9.60 10.98 -2.57
C LEU A 46 -11.04 10.44 -2.54
N GLN A 47 -11.85 10.69 -1.50
CA GLN A 47 -13.21 10.15 -1.46
C GLN A 47 -14.02 10.63 -2.66
N LYS A 48 -14.77 9.72 -3.29
CA LYS A 48 -15.69 10.06 -4.38
C LYS A 48 -16.80 10.97 -3.88
N ASP A 49 -17.42 10.57 -2.77
CA ASP A 49 -18.39 11.35 -2.01
C ASP A 49 -17.72 11.92 -0.74
N PRO A 50 -17.58 13.25 -0.61
CA PRO A 50 -16.99 13.90 0.57
C PRO A 50 -17.73 13.65 1.89
N ASN A 51 -19.01 13.28 1.83
CA ASN A 51 -19.82 12.99 3.01
C ASN A 51 -19.81 11.51 3.40
N TRP A 52 -19.27 10.65 2.53
CA TRP A 52 -19.15 9.23 2.82
C TRP A 52 -18.06 8.99 3.87
N SER A 53 -18.31 8.04 4.76
CA SER A 53 -17.32 7.55 5.72
C SER A 53 -17.27 6.02 5.71
N PRO A 54 -16.10 5.42 5.95
CA PRO A 54 -16.02 3.98 6.18
C PRO A 54 -16.90 3.58 7.36
N ASP A 55 -17.65 2.49 7.22
CA ASP A 55 -18.33 1.87 8.36
C ASP A 55 -17.29 1.16 9.25
N GLU A 56 -16.65 1.92 10.13
CA GLU A 56 -15.63 1.41 11.05
C GLU A 56 -16.21 0.43 12.09
N SER A 57 -17.54 0.37 12.28
CA SER A 57 -18.17 -0.62 13.17
C SER A 57 -18.06 -2.05 12.63
N SER A 58 -17.98 -2.19 11.31
CA SER A 58 -17.74 -3.46 10.60
C SER A 58 -16.25 -3.83 10.49
N ALA A 59 -15.35 -3.02 11.06
CA ALA A 59 -13.92 -3.27 10.96
C ALA A 59 -13.45 -4.38 11.91
N VAL A 60 -12.73 -5.37 11.37
CA VAL A 60 -12.14 -6.47 12.13
C VAL A 60 -10.62 -6.32 12.24
N SER A 61 -10.08 -6.67 13.40
CA SER A 61 -8.65 -6.60 13.68
C SER A 61 -7.94 -7.89 13.31
N LEU A 62 -6.90 -7.78 12.49
CA LEU A 62 -6.00 -8.87 12.16
C LEU A 62 -4.74 -8.75 13.03
N VAL A 63 -4.72 -9.53 14.12
CA VAL A 63 -3.58 -9.66 15.03
C VAL A 63 -2.72 -10.83 14.56
N MET A 64 -1.41 -10.61 14.49
CA MET A 64 -0.47 -11.56 13.88
C MET A 64 0.77 -11.70 14.75
N ARG A 65 1.27 -12.94 14.86
CA ARG A 65 2.58 -13.25 15.44
C ARG A 65 3.69 -13.04 14.41
N ARG A 66 4.92 -12.83 14.89
CA ARG A 66 6.12 -12.71 14.04
C ARG A 66 6.20 -13.94 13.11
N GLY A 67 6.39 -13.69 11.81
CA GLY A 67 6.45 -14.74 10.78
C GLY A 67 5.12 -15.10 10.12
N GLN A 68 3.97 -14.64 10.63
CA GLN A 68 2.70 -14.81 9.93
C GLN A 68 2.53 -13.78 8.81
N PHE A 69 1.73 -14.12 7.80
CA PHE A 69 1.32 -13.22 6.71
C PHE A 69 -0.19 -13.24 6.51
N VAL A 70 -0.71 -12.23 5.82
CA VAL A 70 -2.11 -12.15 5.37
C VAL A 70 -2.12 -11.77 3.89
N LEU A 71 -3.04 -12.35 3.14
CA LEU A 71 -3.29 -11.99 1.74
C LEU A 71 -4.63 -11.24 1.65
N PHE A 72 -4.62 -10.10 0.96
CA PHE A 72 -5.83 -9.32 0.73
C PHE A 72 -5.66 -8.48 -0.54
N TRP A 73 -6.78 -8.17 -1.20
CA TRP A 73 -6.80 -7.24 -2.33
C TRP A 73 -6.50 -5.82 -1.86
N SER A 74 -5.70 -5.06 -2.60
CA SER A 74 -5.44 -3.65 -2.28
C SER A 74 -6.71 -2.80 -2.28
N THR A 75 -7.73 -3.19 -3.04
CA THR A 75 -9.05 -2.53 -3.08
C THR A 75 -9.89 -2.79 -1.84
N LEU A 76 -9.52 -3.76 -0.99
CA LEU A 76 -10.19 -3.99 0.29
C LEU A 76 -9.99 -2.76 1.18
N MET A 77 -11.04 -2.30 1.86
CA MET A 77 -10.88 -1.29 2.91
C MET A 77 -9.97 -1.85 4.00
N HIS A 78 -8.81 -1.21 4.16
CA HIS A 78 -7.81 -1.62 5.14
C HIS A 78 -7.16 -0.41 5.79
N ALA A 79 -6.79 -0.58 7.06
CA ALA A 79 -6.13 0.44 7.86
C ALA A 79 -5.25 -0.21 8.93
N SER A 80 -4.72 0.59 9.84
CA SER A 80 -4.10 0.07 11.04
C SER A 80 -4.43 0.92 12.27
N HIS A 81 -4.44 0.27 13.42
CA HIS A 81 -4.50 0.95 14.72
C HIS A 81 -3.29 1.87 14.91
N PRO A 82 -3.46 3.01 15.60
CA PRO A 82 -2.33 3.80 16.06
C PRO A 82 -1.49 2.98 17.05
N HIS A 83 -0.20 3.27 17.09
CA HIS A 83 0.66 2.74 18.14
C HIS A 83 0.46 3.57 19.42
N LEU A 84 -0.15 2.98 20.45
CA LEU A 84 -0.52 3.71 21.68
C LEU A 84 0.66 4.08 22.60
N GLY A 85 1.88 3.67 22.26
CA GLY A 85 3.08 4.00 23.05
C GLY A 85 3.18 3.25 24.38
N LYS A 86 2.35 2.22 24.60
CA LYS A 86 2.40 1.36 25.80
C LYS A 86 3.66 0.47 25.85
N THR A 87 4.42 0.42 24.75
CA THR A 87 5.71 -0.27 24.63
C THR A 87 6.69 0.61 23.87
N THR A 88 7.99 0.39 24.05
CA THR A 88 9.06 0.99 23.24
C THR A 88 9.32 0.21 21.95
N GLU A 89 8.87 -1.05 21.90
CA GLU A 89 8.99 -1.94 20.74
C GLU A 89 8.23 -1.40 19.53
N LYS A 90 8.85 -1.43 18.35
CA LYS A 90 8.25 -0.98 17.10
C LYS A 90 7.53 -2.15 16.40
N ARG A 91 6.39 -1.87 15.78
CA ARG A 91 5.71 -2.81 14.88
C ARG A 91 6.24 -2.66 13.46
N LEU A 92 6.75 -3.74 12.88
CA LEU A 92 7.14 -3.81 11.47
C LEU A 92 6.19 -4.74 10.71
N GLY A 93 5.63 -4.26 9.61
CA GLY A 93 4.97 -5.08 8.60
C GLY A 93 5.70 -4.93 7.28
N PHE A 94 5.87 -6.02 6.55
CA PHE A 94 6.49 -6.04 5.23
C PHE A 94 5.43 -6.41 4.19
N ALA A 95 5.26 -5.58 3.16
CA ALA A 95 4.26 -5.79 2.12
C ALA A 95 4.96 -6.11 0.79
N ALA A 96 4.66 -7.28 0.23
CA ALA A 96 4.96 -7.61 -1.16
C ALA A 96 3.65 -7.54 -1.96
N ARG A 97 3.69 -6.91 -3.14
CA ARG A 97 2.52 -6.73 -4.01
C ARG A 97 2.70 -7.59 -5.26
N TYR A 98 1.63 -8.27 -5.66
CA TYR A 98 1.66 -9.25 -6.75
C TYR A 98 0.59 -8.90 -7.78
N LEU A 99 0.91 -9.13 -9.05
CA LEU A 99 0.05 -8.91 -10.21
C LEU A 99 0.37 -9.97 -11.28
N PRO A 100 -0.60 -10.34 -12.13
CA PRO A 100 -0.34 -11.19 -13.28
C PRO A 100 0.45 -10.44 -14.35
N THR A 101 1.24 -11.17 -15.15
CA THR A 101 2.19 -10.62 -16.13
C THR A 101 1.54 -9.73 -17.21
N HIS A 102 0.25 -9.90 -17.50
CA HIS A 102 -0.48 -9.06 -18.45
C HIS A 102 -0.76 -7.63 -17.93
N VAL A 103 -0.61 -7.36 -16.63
CA VAL A 103 -0.77 -6.00 -16.08
C VAL A 103 0.51 -5.21 -16.37
N ARG A 104 0.36 -3.99 -16.88
CA ARG A 104 1.49 -3.09 -17.14
C ARG A 104 1.93 -2.40 -15.85
N VAL A 105 3.22 -2.46 -15.57
CA VAL A 105 3.83 -1.81 -14.40
C VAL A 105 4.60 -0.58 -14.88
N TYR A 106 4.23 0.60 -14.36
CA TYR A 106 4.80 1.90 -14.73
C TYR A 106 4.86 2.16 -16.25
N PRO A 107 3.73 2.05 -17.00
CA PRO A 107 3.74 2.08 -18.46
C PRO A 107 4.20 3.40 -19.10
N PHE A 108 4.22 4.51 -18.36
CA PHE A 108 4.44 5.86 -18.89
C PHE A 108 5.31 6.74 -17.98
N THR A 109 6.08 6.15 -17.08
CA THR A 109 6.92 6.91 -16.14
C THR A 109 8.24 6.20 -15.91
N ASP A 110 9.30 6.99 -15.78
CA ASP A 110 10.64 6.61 -15.32
C ASP A 110 10.91 7.10 -13.89
N THR A 111 9.96 7.82 -13.29
CA THR A 111 10.02 8.32 -11.91
C THR A 111 8.82 7.90 -11.08
N LEU A 112 8.99 7.93 -9.76
CA LEU A 112 7.93 7.88 -8.77
C LEU A 112 7.99 9.15 -7.92
N ASP A 113 6.93 9.95 -8.00
CA ASP A 113 6.78 11.21 -7.28
C ASP A 113 5.72 11.06 -6.18
N GLU A 114 6.14 10.60 -5.00
CA GLU A 114 5.24 10.31 -3.87
C GLU A 114 5.92 10.65 -2.54
N PHE A 115 5.11 10.92 -1.50
CA PHE A 115 5.58 11.13 -0.12
C PHE A 115 6.60 12.26 0.05
N GLY A 116 6.50 13.29 -0.79
CA GLY A 116 7.38 14.46 -0.76
C GLY A 116 8.77 14.20 -1.35
N GLY A 117 8.97 13.11 -2.09
CA GLY A 117 10.23 12.81 -2.77
C GLY A 117 10.02 12.23 -4.17
N THR A 118 11.11 12.21 -4.93
CA THR A 118 11.18 11.63 -6.28
C THR A 118 12.20 10.49 -6.27
N ALA A 119 11.83 9.34 -6.84
CA ALA A 119 12.72 8.21 -7.06
C ALA A 119 12.79 7.85 -8.54
N SER A 120 14.00 7.67 -9.08
CA SER A 120 14.21 7.11 -10.42
C SER A 120 13.91 5.61 -10.45
N LEU A 121 13.34 5.14 -11.55
CA LEU A 121 13.06 3.74 -11.86
C LEU A 121 14.19 3.06 -12.65
N ASP A 122 15.35 3.68 -12.84
CA ASP A 122 16.46 3.12 -13.64
C ASP A 122 16.94 1.75 -13.15
N LYS A 123 16.86 1.51 -11.84
CA LYS A 123 17.23 0.23 -11.20
C LYS A 123 16.01 -0.58 -10.75
N PHE A 124 14.81 -0.15 -11.13
CA PHE A 124 13.57 -0.87 -10.84
C PHE A 124 13.34 -2.01 -11.84
N GLY A 125 12.76 -3.09 -11.35
CA GLY A 125 12.18 -4.12 -12.19
C GLY A 125 11.27 -5.03 -11.39
N CYS A 126 10.30 -5.62 -12.08
CA CYS A 126 9.45 -6.67 -11.52
C CYS A 126 10.27 -7.93 -11.25
N VAL A 127 9.81 -8.76 -10.32
CA VAL A 127 10.36 -10.10 -10.10
C VAL A 127 9.34 -11.12 -10.54
N LEU A 128 9.70 -11.99 -11.49
CA LEU A 128 8.86 -13.11 -11.88
C LEU A 128 8.99 -14.22 -10.83
N VAL A 129 8.03 -14.28 -9.92
CA VAL A 129 8.07 -15.21 -8.78
C VAL A 129 7.58 -16.61 -9.13
N SER A 130 6.79 -16.75 -10.20
CA SER A 130 6.24 -18.02 -10.69
C SER A 130 5.75 -17.88 -12.13
N GLY A 131 5.77 -18.98 -12.88
CA GLY A 131 5.24 -19.03 -14.26
C GLY A 131 6.12 -18.32 -15.28
N GLU A 132 5.51 -17.82 -16.36
CA GLU A 132 6.20 -17.23 -17.51
C GLU A 132 5.59 -15.88 -17.91
N ASP A 133 6.38 -15.03 -18.57
CA ASP A 133 5.89 -13.82 -19.22
C ASP A 133 5.80 -14.01 -20.74
N HIS A 134 4.58 -13.89 -21.28
CA HIS A 134 4.32 -13.94 -22.72
C HIS A 134 3.99 -12.56 -23.32
N HIS A 135 4.03 -11.49 -22.51
CA HIS A 135 3.66 -10.14 -22.95
C HIS A 135 4.87 -9.26 -23.29
N GLY A 136 6.00 -9.43 -22.59
CA GLY A 136 7.25 -8.73 -22.90
C GLY A 136 7.21 -7.21 -22.69
N HIS A 137 6.17 -6.68 -22.02
CA HIS A 137 5.98 -5.24 -21.80
C HIS A 137 6.45 -4.73 -20.43
N ASN A 138 6.91 -5.62 -19.54
CA ASN A 138 7.37 -5.28 -18.20
C ASN A 138 8.87 -5.57 -18.08
N THR A 139 9.61 -4.68 -17.42
CA THR A 139 11.01 -4.94 -17.06
C THR A 139 11.08 -5.93 -15.91
N PHE A 140 11.83 -7.01 -16.08
CA PHE A 140 12.09 -8.01 -15.03
C PHE A 140 13.56 -8.00 -14.58
N VAL A 141 13.78 -8.20 -13.28
CA VAL A 141 15.11 -8.40 -12.68
C VAL A 141 15.19 -9.80 -12.06
N THR A 142 16.35 -10.43 -12.20
CA THR A 142 16.60 -11.80 -11.70
C THR A 142 17.47 -11.81 -10.44
N HIS A 143 18.09 -10.68 -10.10
CA HIS A 143 18.99 -10.54 -8.96
C HIS A 143 18.73 -9.22 -8.23
N THR A 144 19.07 -9.18 -6.95
CA THR A 144 19.20 -7.93 -6.20
C THR A 144 20.40 -7.12 -6.73
N VAL A 145 20.49 -5.85 -6.35
CA VAL A 145 21.63 -4.97 -6.71
C VAL A 145 22.98 -5.47 -6.18
N ASN A 146 22.98 -6.36 -5.18
CA ASN A 146 24.16 -7.00 -4.61
C ASN A 146 24.38 -8.43 -5.16
N GLY A 147 23.69 -8.82 -6.23
CA GLY A 147 23.89 -10.11 -6.90
C GLY A 147 23.21 -11.32 -6.25
N THR A 148 22.29 -11.13 -5.31
CA THR A 148 21.52 -12.26 -4.74
C THR A 148 20.40 -12.66 -5.71
N PRO A 149 20.32 -13.92 -6.18
CA PRO A 149 19.29 -14.33 -7.13
C PRO A 149 17.89 -14.40 -6.49
N PHE A 150 16.88 -13.98 -7.24
CA PHE A 150 15.48 -14.28 -6.93
C PHE A 150 15.14 -15.66 -7.47
N ARG A 151 14.66 -16.55 -6.59
CA ARG A 151 14.28 -17.92 -6.99
C ARG A 151 12.84 -17.93 -7.49
N MET A 152 12.66 -18.27 -8.77
CA MET A 152 11.37 -18.61 -9.34
C MET A 152 10.94 -19.99 -8.84
N ARG A 153 9.65 -20.17 -8.58
CA ARG A 153 9.04 -21.46 -8.23
C ARG A 153 8.09 -21.94 -9.31
#